data_AF-A0A8T1H0Y0-F1
#
_entry.id   AF-A0A8T1H0Y0-F1
#
_cell.length_a   1.000
_cell.length_b   1.000
_cell.length_c   1.000
_cell.angle_alpha   90.00
_cell.angle_beta   90.00
_cell.angle_gamma   90.00
#
_symmetry.space_group_name_H-M   'P 1'
#
loop_
_entity.id
_entity.type
_entity.pdbx_description
1 polymer ?
#
loop_
_entity_poly.entity_id
_entity_poly.type
_entity_poly.pdbx_seq_one_letter_code
_entity_poly.pdbx_strand_id
1 'polypeptide(L)'
;MGGGSLFQVGEAVEFWRVLVQLSILAFSLVLFEKALHRMELKFPPSDKYQHMLKKVYRELMVLGLISLGLKILKENPNINSESKTMLAFQVADLTIFFLALALIVQSTAVFQLLRNQNDRAERAELMRTQDLVHLLNESKDSGPSFAQTLLCCGRAAKKKNYGKRLVELRLLRRLFLRRFGFPQLFPFSKYLSRAQANQISHMIEVEPTMWIVLLAVAWAICGILNLLEALDADMPERQELVEAFMIVAWILLLVHLMVFLFFRSCVHYLLRVAAFNDDKKILIKNLNAIAEEEAKAWQNEEADKALEIMSNIQEHHEEFEYQRVQRQRKLLQQGFYH
;
A
#
# COMPACT_ATOMS: atom_id res chain seq x y z
N MET A 1 5.75 36.04 -33.92
CA MET A 1 6.48 35.03 -33.11
C MET A 1 5.48 34.42 -32.13
N GLY A 2 4.60 33.56 -32.63
CA GLY A 2 3.55 32.92 -31.82
C GLY A 2 4.09 31.63 -31.25
N GLY A 3 4.24 31.56 -29.93
CA GLY A 3 4.58 30.33 -29.24
C GLY A 3 3.45 29.32 -29.39
N GLY A 4 3.68 28.29 -30.20
CA GLY A 4 2.87 27.08 -30.17
C GLY A 4 3.00 26.45 -28.78
N SER A 5 1.86 26.19 -28.13
CA SER A 5 1.84 25.56 -26.83
C SER A 5 2.45 24.15 -26.93
N LEU A 6 3.31 23.79 -25.98
CA LEU A 6 3.93 22.46 -25.87
C LEU A 6 2.89 21.31 -25.77
N PHE A 7 1.61 21.67 -25.57
CA PHE A 7 0.47 20.77 -25.45
C PHE A 7 -0.33 20.57 -26.75
N GLN A 8 0.04 21.20 -27.89
CA GLN A 8 -0.53 20.91 -29.22
C GLN A 8 0.13 19.67 -29.86
N VAL A 9 0.16 18.57 -29.11
CA VAL A 9 0.80 17.30 -29.50
C VAL A 9 0.06 16.61 -30.66
N GLY A 10 -1.09 17.11 -31.13
CA GLY A 10 -1.76 16.61 -32.34
C GLY A 10 -1.45 17.40 -33.63
N GLU A 11 -0.92 18.62 -33.53
CA GLU A 11 -0.75 19.51 -34.71
C GLU A 11 0.73 19.64 -35.12
N ALA A 12 1.65 19.47 -34.17
CA ALA A 12 3.09 19.64 -34.39
C ALA A 12 3.88 18.33 -34.55
N VAL A 13 3.39 17.20 -34.01
CA VAL A 13 4.11 15.92 -33.94
C VAL A 13 3.16 14.73 -33.99
N GLU A 14 3.49 13.70 -34.78
CA GLU A 14 2.73 12.44 -34.85
C GLU A 14 2.80 11.65 -33.52
N PHE A 15 1.66 11.16 -33.03
CA PHE A 15 1.55 10.41 -31.77
C PHE A 15 2.47 9.17 -31.71
N TRP A 16 2.57 8.43 -32.81
CA TRP A 16 3.48 7.29 -32.95
C TRP A 16 4.93 7.64 -32.66
N ARG A 17 5.38 8.82 -33.09
CA ARG A 17 6.78 9.27 -32.90
C ARG A 17 7.08 9.55 -31.42
N VAL A 18 6.10 10.10 -30.70
CA VAL A 18 6.17 10.27 -29.24
C VAL A 18 6.23 8.90 -28.55
N LEU A 19 5.41 7.95 -29.00
CA LEU A 19 5.38 6.61 -28.40
C LEU A 19 6.69 5.84 -28.58
N VAL A 20 7.32 5.91 -29.77
CA VAL A 20 8.63 5.29 -30.02
C VAL A 20 9.68 5.88 -29.08
N GLN A 21 9.69 7.20 -28.88
CA GLN A 21 10.64 7.85 -28.00
C GLN A 21 10.38 7.60 -26.52
N LEU A 22 9.10 7.51 -26.13
CA LEU A 22 8.71 7.05 -24.80
C LEU A 22 9.17 5.61 -24.55
N SER A 23 9.11 4.74 -25.58
CA SER A 23 9.60 3.36 -25.50
C SER A 23 11.12 3.30 -25.33
N ILE A 24 11.86 4.12 -26.08
CA ILE A 24 13.33 4.25 -25.94
C ILE A 24 13.70 4.77 -24.55
N LEU A 25 12.96 5.76 -24.05
CA LEU A 25 13.12 6.32 -22.71
C LEU A 25 12.83 5.31 -21.60
N ALA A 26 11.70 4.60 -21.69
CA ALA A 26 11.35 3.56 -20.73
C ALA A 26 12.40 2.43 -20.72
N PHE A 27 12.87 2.02 -21.90
CA PHE A 27 13.93 1.02 -22.00
C PHE A 27 15.26 1.51 -21.40
N SER A 28 15.65 2.76 -21.67
CA SER A 28 16.86 3.34 -21.10
C SER A 28 16.78 3.49 -19.59
N LEU A 29 15.60 3.83 -19.04
CA LEU A 29 15.32 3.83 -17.59
C LEU A 29 15.53 2.44 -16.97
N VAL A 30 14.92 1.40 -17.55
CA VAL A 30 15.07 0.01 -17.06
C VAL A 30 16.53 -0.46 -17.15
N LEU A 31 17.24 -0.11 -18.23
CA LEU A 31 18.65 -0.45 -18.39
C LEU A 31 19.53 0.27 -17.37
N PHE A 32 19.25 1.55 -17.11
CA PHE A 32 19.94 2.36 -16.11
C PHE A 32 19.70 1.81 -14.70
N GLU A 33 18.47 1.45 -14.36
CA GLU A 33 18.12 0.79 -13.08
C GLU A 33 18.91 -0.51 -12.92
N LYS A 34 18.95 -1.36 -13.95
CA LYS A 34 19.72 -2.62 -13.94
C LYS A 34 21.23 -2.40 -13.83
N ALA A 35 21.76 -1.36 -14.48
CA ALA A 35 23.17 -1.00 -14.39
C ALA A 35 23.54 -0.51 -12.98
N LEU A 36 22.68 0.31 -12.36
CA LEU A 36 22.87 0.80 -11.00
C LEU A 36 22.75 -0.32 -9.96
N HIS A 37 21.83 -1.26 -10.14
CA HIS A 37 21.73 -2.40 -9.23
C HIS A 37 22.97 -3.30 -9.30
N ARG A 38 23.62 -3.41 -10.47
CA ARG A 38 24.95 -4.05 -10.59
C ARG A 38 26.06 -3.25 -9.91
N MET A 39 25.95 -1.92 -9.89
CA MET A 39 26.91 -1.07 -9.16
C MET A 39 26.72 -1.21 -7.65
N GLU A 40 25.48 -1.31 -7.16
CA GLU A 40 25.14 -1.54 -5.75
C GLU A 40 25.79 -2.83 -5.21
N LEU A 41 25.80 -3.92 -6.00
CA LEU A 41 26.47 -5.17 -5.64
C LEU A 41 28.00 -5.07 -5.56
N LYS A 42 28.61 -4.03 -6.14
CA LYS A 42 30.07 -3.78 -6.07
C LYS A 42 30.49 -2.91 -4.89
N PHE A 43 29.58 -2.22 -4.22
CA PHE A 43 29.89 -1.38 -3.07
C PHE A 43 29.72 -2.14 -1.74
N PRO A 44 30.59 -1.91 -0.74
CA PRO A 44 30.52 -2.63 0.54
C PRO A 44 29.21 -2.32 1.31
N PRO A 45 28.65 -3.31 2.03
CA PRO A 45 27.35 -3.23 2.69
C PRO A 45 27.43 -2.28 3.89
N SER A 46 27.15 -1.02 3.64
CA SER A 46 26.91 -0.04 4.70
C SER A 46 25.50 0.50 4.48
N ASP A 47 24.59 0.11 5.37
CA ASP A 47 23.14 0.43 5.30
C ASP A 47 22.86 1.91 5.01
N LYS A 48 23.72 2.80 5.50
CA LYS A 48 23.59 4.24 5.32
C LYS A 48 23.84 4.71 3.88
N TYR A 49 24.79 4.12 3.16
CA TYR A 49 25.10 4.50 1.78
C TYR A 49 24.13 3.86 0.79
N GLN A 50 23.71 2.61 1.02
CA GLN A 50 22.68 1.96 0.21
C GLN A 50 21.33 2.69 0.31
N HIS A 51 20.91 3.08 1.52
CA HIS A 51 19.68 3.85 1.70
C HIS A 51 19.74 5.25 1.08
N MET A 52 20.90 5.91 1.13
CA MET A 52 21.08 7.25 0.55
C MET A 52 21.16 7.20 -0.98
N LEU A 53 21.88 6.22 -1.54
CA LEU A 53 21.92 5.96 -2.98
C LEU A 53 20.52 5.58 -3.49
N LYS A 54 19.77 4.80 -2.69
CA LYS A 54 18.38 4.42 -2.99
C LYS A 54 17.46 5.64 -3.12
N LYS A 55 17.59 6.55 -2.18
CA LYS A 55 16.82 7.80 -2.16
C LYS A 55 17.23 8.75 -3.29
N VAL A 56 18.54 8.95 -3.48
CA VAL A 56 19.07 9.83 -4.52
C VAL A 56 18.72 9.32 -5.92
N TYR A 57 18.81 8.00 -6.22
CA TYR A 57 18.42 7.48 -7.54
C TYR A 57 16.93 7.67 -7.81
N ARG A 58 16.09 7.47 -6.80
CA ARG A 58 14.63 7.54 -6.94
C ARG A 58 14.21 8.99 -7.15
N GLU A 59 14.84 9.90 -6.42
CA GLU A 59 14.72 11.34 -6.67
C GLU A 59 15.27 11.72 -8.05
N LEU A 60 16.37 11.13 -8.52
CA LEU A 60 16.97 11.34 -9.85
C LEU A 60 16.06 10.94 -11.03
N MET A 61 15.44 9.76 -10.93
CA MET A 61 14.50 9.24 -11.93
C MET A 61 13.21 10.06 -11.94
N VAL A 62 12.73 10.50 -10.78
CA VAL A 62 11.53 11.34 -10.64
C VAL A 62 11.78 12.78 -11.10
N LEU A 63 12.99 13.32 -10.91
CA LEU A 63 13.37 14.68 -11.30
C LEU A 63 13.72 14.84 -12.80
N GLY A 64 13.70 13.76 -13.58
CA GLY A 64 13.95 13.84 -15.02
C GLY A 64 15.41 14.13 -15.37
N LEU A 65 16.39 13.48 -14.71
CA LEU A 65 17.81 13.69 -15.04
C LEU A 65 18.20 13.13 -16.42
N ILE A 66 17.38 12.26 -17.02
CA ILE A 66 17.50 11.93 -18.45
C ILE A 66 17.24 13.17 -19.32
N SER A 67 16.23 13.97 -18.97
CA SER A 67 15.94 15.27 -19.60
C SER A 67 17.10 16.25 -19.42
N LEU A 68 17.75 16.26 -18.26
CA LEU A 68 18.84 17.17 -17.93
C LEU A 68 20.14 16.74 -18.64
N GLY A 69 20.42 15.44 -18.67
CA GLY A 69 21.52 14.86 -19.45
C GLY A 69 21.37 15.09 -20.95
N LEU A 70 20.16 15.00 -21.49
CA LEU A 70 19.88 15.28 -22.90
C LEU A 70 19.78 16.78 -23.20
N LYS A 71 19.42 17.62 -22.23
CA LYS A 71 19.56 19.09 -22.32
C LYS A 71 21.03 19.53 -22.34
N ILE A 72 21.89 18.90 -21.54
CA ILE A 72 23.35 19.12 -21.60
C ILE A 72 23.90 18.63 -22.96
N LEU A 73 23.42 17.49 -23.47
CA LEU A 73 23.81 16.98 -24.79
C LEU A 73 23.29 17.87 -25.94
N LYS A 74 22.15 18.54 -25.76
CA LYS A 74 21.57 19.56 -26.66
C LYS A 74 22.37 20.87 -26.70
N GLU A 75 23.19 21.15 -25.70
CA GLU A 75 24.04 22.34 -25.65
C GLU A 75 25.28 22.20 -26.55
N ASN A 76 25.52 21.00 -27.10
CA ASN A 76 26.41 20.83 -28.23
C ASN A 76 25.77 21.45 -29.49
N PRO A 77 26.42 22.42 -30.16
CA PRO A 77 25.86 23.19 -31.27
C PRO A 77 25.66 22.39 -32.57
N ASN A 78 25.87 21.07 -32.57
CA ASN A 78 25.84 20.22 -33.76
C ASN A 78 24.54 19.41 -33.92
N ILE A 79 23.52 19.66 -33.09
CA ILE A 79 22.23 18.95 -33.14
C ILE A 79 21.10 19.96 -33.33
N ASN A 80 20.42 19.91 -34.50
CA ASN A 80 19.33 20.82 -34.86
C ASN A 80 18.20 20.80 -33.82
N SER A 81 18.07 21.93 -33.12
CA SER A 81 17.14 22.18 -32.02
C SER A 81 15.65 22.20 -32.41
N GLU A 82 15.33 22.33 -33.71
CA GLU A 82 13.96 22.40 -34.25
C GLU A 82 13.42 21.07 -34.84
N SER A 83 14.14 19.95 -34.73
CA SER A 83 13.65 18.69 -35.31
C SER A 83 12.38 18.17 -34.61
N LYS A 84 11.39 17.67 -35.38
CA LYS A 84 10.14 17.07 -34.86
C LYS A 84 10.40 15.94 -33.84
N THR A 85 11.52 15.24 -33.98
CA THR A 85 12.01 14.23 -33.03
C THR A 85 12.44 14.83 -31.70
N MET A 86 13.00 16.04 -31.68
CA MET A 86 13.39 16.73 -30.46
C MET A 86 12.18 17.15 -29.63
N LEU A 87 11.12 17.62 -30.30
CA LEU A 87 9.87 18.00 -29.65
C LEU A 87 9.15 16.77 -29.09
N ALA A 88 9.04 15.70 -29.88
CA ALA A 88 8.48 14.43 -29.45
C ALA A 88 9.17 13.89 -28.19
N PHE A 89 10.49 14.08 -28.09
CA PHE A 89 11.29 13.56 -26.99
C PHE A 89 10.98 14.32 -25.70
N GLN A 90 10.87 15.65 -25.81
CA GLN A 90 10.51 16.51 -24.71
C GLN A 90 9.09 16.23 -24.20
N VAL A 91 8.15 15.92 -25.09
CA VAL A 91 6.78 15.54 -24.73
C VAL A 91 6.76 14.19 -23.99
N ALA A 92 7.52 13.19 -24.47
CA ALA A 92 7.62 11.89 -23.82
C ALA A 92 8.22 12.00 -22.41
N ASP A 93 9.29 12.79 -22.26
CA ASP A 93 9.93 13.04 -20.96
C ASP A 93 8.98 13.79 -19.99
N LEU A 94 8.30 14.83 -20.46
CA LEU A 94 7.29 15.55 -19.66
C LEU A 94 6.14 14.62 -19.24
N THR A 95 5.75 13.67 -20.09
CA THR A 95 4.71 12.68 -19.79
C THR A 95 5.15 11.75 -18.65
N ILE A 96 6.41 11.29 -18.67
CA ILE A 96 6.99 10.47 -17.59
C ILE A 96 7.04 11.27 -16.27
N PHE A 97 7.39 12.56 -16.34
CA PHE A 97 7.38 13.44 -15.18
C PHE A 97 5.97 13.59 -14.57
N PHE A 98 4.95 13.84 -15.40
CA PHE A 98 3.56 13.91 -14.94
C PHE A 98 3.07 12.58 -14.36
N LEU A 99 3.44 11.44 -14.97
CA LEU A 99 3.15 10.12 -14.43
C LEU A 99 3.75 9.95 -13.03
N ALA A 100 5.02 10.33 -12.84
CA ALA A 100 5.67 10.26 -11.52
C ALA A 100 4.96 11.15 -10.49
N LEU A 101 4.59 12.37 -10.87
CA LEU A 101 3.83 13.29 -9.99
C LEU A 101 2.46 12.69 -9.62
N ALA A 102 1.74 12.13 -10.59
CA ALA A 102 0.45 11.48 -10.37
C ALA A 102 0.57 10.30 -9.40
N LEU A 103 1.61 9.46 -9.53
CA LEU A 103 1.86 8.34 -8.61
C LEU A 103 2.20 8.82 -7.19
N ILE A 104 2.93 9.94 -7.04
CA ILE A 104 3.21 10.55 -5.73
C ILE A 104 1.92 11.07 -5.09
N VAL A 105 1.06 11.75 -5.84
CA VAL A 105 -0.23 12.24 -5.34
C VAL A 105 -1.14 11.07 -4.97
N GLN A 106 -1.26 10.06 -5.83
CA GLN A 106 -2.04 8.85 -5.59
C GLN A 106 -1.58 8.12 -4.33
N SER A 107 -0.28 7.86 -4.19
CA SER A 107 0.26 7.16 -3.01
C SER A 107 0.07 7.95 -1.72
N THR A 108 0.22 9.28 -1.77
CA THR A 108 -0.06 10.16 -0.63
C THR A 108 -1.53 10.08 -0.22
N ALA A 109 -2.46 10.15 -1.19
CA ALA A 109 -3.89 10.04 -0.93
C ALA A 109 -4.27 8.68 -0.32
N VAL A 110 -3.73 7.59 -0.88
CA VAL A 110 -3.92 6.22 -0.37
C VAL A 110 -3.35 6.08 1.05
N PHE A 111 -2.15 6.63 1.30
CA PHE A 111 -1.53 6.60 2.62
C PHE A 111 -2.36 7.34 3.67
N GLN A 112 -2.88 8.54 3.35
CA GLN A 112 -3.75 9.29 4.26
C GLN A 112 -5.05 8.52 4.55
N LEU A 113 -5.67 7.93 3.54
CA LEU A 113 -6.87 7.11 3.70
C LEU A 113 -6.59 5.91 4.61
N LEU A 114 -5.50 5.19 4.37
CA LEU A 114 -5.13 4.01 5.16
C LEU A 114 -4.73 4.37 6.58
N ARG A 115 -4.02 5.47 6.81
CA ARG A 115 -3.70 5.97 8.16
C ARG A 115 -4.97 6.23 8.97
N ASN A 116 -5.97 6.87 8.35
CA ASN A 116 -7.25 7.13 9.01
C ASN A 116 -8.03 5.84 9.30
N GLN A 117 -7.99 4.83 8.42
CA GLN A 117 -8.60 3.54 8.72
C GLN A 117 -7.82 2.77 9.79
N ASN A 118 -6.49 2.89 9.80
CA ASN A 118 -5.63 2.18 10.73
C ASN A 118 -5.76 2.70 12.16
N ASP A 119 -5.82 4.02 12.36
CA ASP A 119 -6.12 4.60 13.69
C ASP A 119 -7.47 4.09 14.22
N ARG A 120 -8.46 3.97 13.33
CA ARG A 120 -9.76 3.37 13.70
C ARG A 120 -9.65 1.88 14.02
N ALA A 121 -8.81 1.14 13.30
CA ALA A 121 -8.56 -0.29 13.54
C ALA A 121 -7.79 -0.55 14.85
N GLU A 122 -6.87 0.35 15.22
CA GLU A 122 -6.11 0.28 16.47
C GLU A 122 -7.03 0.57 17.68
N ARG A 123 -7.86 1.62 17.60
CA ARG A 123 -8.89 1.88 18.62
C ARG A 123 -9.89 0.74 18.75
N ALA A 124 -10.22 0.11 17.63
CA ALA A 124 -11.09 -1.05 17.54
C ALA A 124 -10.49 -2.32 18.20
N GLU A 125 -9.16 -2.48 18.16
CA GLU A 125 -8.47 -3.60 18.78
C GLU A 125 -8.52 -3.54 20.31
N LEU A 126 -8.50 -2.32 20.87
CA LEU A 126 -8.62 -2.07 22.31
C LEU A 126 -10.02 -2.36 22.88
N MET A 127 -11.06 -2.36 22.05
CA MET A 127 -12.41 -2.71 22.49
C MET A 127 -12.52 -4.22 22.75
N ARG A 128 -13.13 -4.59 23.88
CA ARG A 128 -13.37 -5.98 24.21
C ARG A 128 -14.50 -6.54 23.35
N THR A 129 -14.46 -7.85 23.08
CA THR A 129 -15.57 -8.56 22.42
C THR A 129 -16.90 -8.40 23.16
N GLN A 130 -16.86 -8.22 24.48
CA GLN A 130 -18.03 -7.92 25.31
C GLN A 130 -18.62 -6.53 25.02
N ASP A 131 -17.78 -5.50 24.87
CA ASP A 131 -18.23 -4.14 24.52
C ASP A 131 -18.91 -4.12 23.14
N LEU A 132 -18.43 -4.97 22.23
CA LEU A 132 -19.00 -5.14 20.90
C LEU A 132 -20.40 -5.76 20.94
N VAL A 133 -20.61 -6.75 21.80
CA VAL A 133 -21.93 -7.34 22.05
C VAL A 133 -22.87 -6.32 22.69
N HIS A 134 -22.37 -5.49 23.61
CA HIS A 134 -23.15 -4.40 24.20
C HIS A 134 -23.59 -3.39 23.15
N LEU A 135 -22.70 -2.94 22.27
CA LEU A 135 -23.02 -2.04 21.14
C LEU A 135 -24.07 -2.65 20.19
N LEU A 136 -23.99 -3.96 19.95
CA LEU A 136 -24.98 -4.69 19.15
C LEU A 136 -26.33 -4.76 19.87
N ASN A 137 -26.37 -4.90 21.20
CA ASN A 137 -27.61 -4.92 21.96
C ASN A 137 -28.24 -3.52 22.10
N GLU A 138 -27.47 -2.47 22.40
CA GLU A 138 -27.98 -1.07 22.47
C GLU A 138 -28.62 -0.59 21.15
N SER A 139 -28.11 -1.07 20.01
CA SER A 139 -28.70 -0.76 18.71
C SER A 139 -30.10 -1.36 18.50
N LYS A 140 -30.56 -2.23 19.42
CA LYS A 140 -31.91 -2.82 19.43
C LYS A 140 -32.90 -1.99 20.25
N ASP A 141 -32.44 -1.31 21.29
CA ASP A 141 -33.30 -0.61 22.27
C ASP A 141 -33.56 0.86 21.92
N SER A 142 -32.88 1.39 20.91
CA SER A 142 -33.15 2.71 20.34
C SER A 142 -34.26 2.64 19.29
N GLY A 143 -35.51 2.52 19.74
CA GLY A 143 -36.70 2.72 18.90
C GLY A 143 -36.70 4.13 18.29
N PRO A 144 -37.02 4.33 17.00
CA PRO A 144 -36.92 5.63 16.38
C PRO A 144 -38.04 6.54 16.86
N SER A 145 -37.71 7.60 17.60
CA SER A 145 -38.61 8.75 17.71
C SER A 145 -38.64 9.44 16.34
N PHE A 146 -39.85 9.63 15.81
CA PHE A 146 -40.12 10.12 14.46
C PHE A 146 -39.37 11.44 14.13
N ALA A 147 -39.19 12.31 15.13
CA ALA A 147 -38.46 13.58 15.00
C ALA A 147 -36.94 13.44 14.78
N GLN A 148 -36.34 12.33 15.21
CA GLN A 148 -34.89 12.10 15.06
C GLN A 148 -34.55 11.45 13.70
N THR A 149 -35.55 10.91 13.00
CA THR A 149 -35.39 10.16 11.75
C THR A 149 -35.00 11.09 10.60
N LEU A 150 -35.61 12.27 10.47
CA LEU A 150 -35.34 13.15 9.32
C LEU A 150 -33.94 13.78 9.31
N LEU A 151 -33.38 14.08 10.49
CA LEU A 151 -32.07 14.76 10.64
C LEU A 151 -30.91 13.80 10.98
N CYS A 152 -31.18 12.59 11.50
CA CYS A 152 -30.15 11.65 11.95
C CYS A 152 -30.07 10.33 11.17
N CYS A 153 -30.84 10.11 10.09
CA CYS A 153 -30.70 8.92 9.25
C CYS A 153 -29.25 8.65 8.81
N GLY A 154 -28.49 9.71 8.48
CA GLY A 154 -27.07 9.59 8.15
C GLY A 154 -26.19 9.19 9.34
N ARG A 155 -26.48 9.70 10.55
CA ARG A 155 -25.70 9.40 11.77
C ARG A 155 -25.99 7.99 12.30
N ALA A 156 -27.25 7.58 12.33
CA ALA A 156 -27.65 6.24 12.74
C ALA A 156 -27.12 5.17 11.77
N ALA A 157 -27.22 5.40 10.45
CA ALA A 157 -26.63 4.52 9.44
C ALA A 157 -25.10 4.46 9.54
N LYS A 158 -24.43 5.61 9.79
CA LYS A 158 -22.98 5.64 10.04
C LYS A 158 -22.59 4.87 11.31
N LYS A 159 -23.34 4.99 12.41
CA LYS A 159 -23.10 4.24 13.67
C LYS A 159 -23.28 2.73 13.46
N LYS A 160 -24.34 2.32 12.76
CA LYS A 160 -24.59 0.90 12.42
C LYS A 160 -23.47 0.31 11.55
N ASN A 161 -23.04 1.03 10.52
CA ASN A 161 -21.93 0.60 9.66
C ASN A 161 -20.60 0.57 10.40
N TYR A 162 -20.39 1.47 11.36
CA TYR A 162 -19.19 1.45 12.20
C TYR A 162 -19.15 0.19 13.08
N GLY A 163 -20.24 -0.13 13.77
CA GLY A 163 -20.34 -1.36 14.57
C GLY A 163 -20.13 -2.62 13.74
N LYS A 164 -20.70 -2.68 12.52
CA LYS A 164 -20.48 -3.82 11.61
C LYS A 164 -19.02 -3.99 11.24
N ARG A 165 -18.32 -2.92 10.85
CA ARG A 165 -16.89 -2.97 10.51
C ARG A 165 -16.01 -3.39 11.68
N LEU A 166 -16.38 -2.98 12.89
CA LEU A 166 -15.68 -3.37 14.12
C LEU A 166 -15.78 -4.87 14.38
N VAL A 167 -16.99 -5.44 14.18
CA VAL A 167 -17.21 -6.89 14.24
C VAL A 167 -16.39 -7.63 13.19
N GLU A 168 -16.42 -7.16 11.94
CA GLU A 168 -15.67 -7.76 10.84
C GLU A 168 -14.16 -7.81 11.15
N LEU A 169 -13.59 -6.70 11.61
CA LEU A 169 -12.17 -6.62 11.97
C LEU A 169 -11.81 -7.58 13.12
N ARG A 170 -12.67 -7.68 14.14
CA ARG A 170 -12.43 -8.57 15.29
C ARG A 170 -12.46 -10.05 14.89
N LEU A 171 -13.41 -10.43 14.04
CA LEU A 171 -13.52 -11.80 13.54
C LEU A 171 -12.32 -12.17 12.65
N LEU A 172 -11.88 -11.26 11.78
CA LEU A 172 -10.67 -11.46 10.95
C LEU A 172 -9.41 -11.60 11.82
N ARG A 173 -9.26 -10.77 12.86
CA ARG A 173 -8.17 -10.90 13.84
C ARG A 173 -8.17 -12.28 14.48
N ARG A 174 -9.31 -12.73 15.01
CA ARG A 174 -9.41 -14.07 15.64
C ARG A 174 -9.07 -15.19 14.65
N LEU A 175 -9.59 -15.13 13.43
CA LEU A 175 -9.29 -16.11 12.39
C LEU A 175 -7.78 -16.18 12.13
N PHE A 176 -7.13 -15.01 12.00
CA PHE A 176 -5.69 -14.92 11.80
C PHE A 176 -4.91 -15.52 12.98
N LEU A 177 -5.19 -15.08 14.21
CA LEU A 177 -4.50 -15.57 15.40
C LEU A 177 -4.65 -17.09 15.56
N ARG A 178 -5.87 -17.61 15.35
CA ARG A 178 -6.14 -19.05 15.44
C ARG A 178 -5.47 -19.85 14.33
N ARG A 179 -5.41 -19.32 13.11
CA ARG A 179 -4.80 -20.02 11.96
C ARG A 179 -3.28 -20.12 12.08
N PHE A 180 -2.64 -19.11 12.65
CA PHE A 180 -1.18 -19.04 12.78
C PHE A 180 -0.65 -19.36 14.18
N GLY A 181 -1.52 -19.59 15.17
CA GLY A 181 -1.13 -19.91 16.54
C GLY A 181 -0.50 -18.75 17.30
N PHE A 182 -0.82 -17.51 16.94
CA PHE A 182 -0.29 -16.33 17.63
C PHE A 182 -1.04 -16.06 18.95
N PRO A 183 -0.35 -15.48 19.95
CA PRO A 183 -0.96 -15.13 21.22
C PRO A 183 -2.00 -14.03 21.09
N GLN A 184 -2.94 -13.97 22.03
CA GLN A 184 -4.01 -12.97 22.04
C GLN A 184 -3.49 -11.54 22.25
N LEU A 185 -2.31 -11.37 22.83
CA LEU A 185 -1.61 -10.08 22.99
C LEU A 185 -0.99 -9.55 21.68
N PHE A 186 -0.99 -10.35 20.60
CA PHE A 186 -0.41 -9.93 19.33
C PHE A 186 -1.14 -8.71 18.75
N PRO A 187 -0.41 -7.62 18.41
CA PRO A 187 -1.01 -6.39 17.90
C PRO A 187 -1.32 -6.52 16.41
N PHE A 188 -2.49 -7.07 16.10
CA PHE A 188 -2.91 -7.36 14.72
C PHE A 188 -3.05 -6.10 13.88
N SER A 189 -3.61 -5.02 14.45
CA SER A 189 -3.76 -3.74 13.73
C SER A 189 -2.40 -3.16 13.31
N LYS A 190 -1.39 -3.20 14.20
CA LYS A 190 -0.04 -2.72 13.91
C LYS A 190 0.69 -3.60 12.89
N TYR A 191 0.49 -4.91 12.93
CA TYR A 191 1.01 -5.81 11.91
C TYR A 191 0.42 -5.48 10.53
N LEU A 192 -0.91 -5.35 10.46
CA LEU A 192 -1.60 -5.04 9.21
C LEU A 192 -1.20 -3.66 8.67
N SER A 193 -1.05 -2.66 9.53
CA SER A 193 -0.62 -1.31 9.15
C SER A 193 0.79 -1.31 8.57
N ARG A 194 1.71 -2.08 9.17
CA ARG A 194 3.09 -2.20 8.70
C ARG A 194 3.16 -2.94 7.38
N ALA A 195 2.38 -4.01 7.22
CA ALA A 195 2.27 -4.73 5.95
C ALA A 195 1.70 -3.82 4.83
N GLN A 196 0.65 -3.05 5.14
CA GLN A 196 0.08 -2.07 4.20
C GLN A 196 1.07 -0.94 3.85
N ALA A 197 1.78 -0.38 4.83
CA ALA A 197 2.79 0.64 4.59
C ALA A 197 3.91 0.13 3.67
N ASN A 198 4.32 -1.12 3.84
CA ASN A 198 5.29 -1.76 2.94
C ASN A 198 4.74 -1.85 1.51
N GLN A 199 3.48 -2.27 1.34
CA GLN A 199 2.82 -2.33 0.03
C GLN A 199 2.66 -0.95 -0.62
N ILE A 200 2.35 0.10 0.14
CA ILE A 200 2.29 1.49 -0.37
C ILE A 200 3.67 1.94 -0.86
N SER A 201 4.75 1.57 -0.15
CA SER A 201 6.11 1.86 -0.59
C SER A 201 6.40 1.23 -1.95
N HIS A 202 5.96 -0.02 -2.16
CA HIS A 202 6.08 -0.69 -3.45
C HIS A 202 5.20 -0.05 -4.55
N MET A 203 4.06 0.56 -4.21
CA MET A 203 3.22 1.27 -5.19
C MET A 203 3.86 2.57 -5.72
N ILE A 204 4.79 3.18 -4.97
CA ILE A 204 5.55 4.38 -5.40
C ILE A 204 6.75 3.98 -6.27
N GLU A 205 7.31 2.80 -6.03
CA GLU A 205 8.46 2.29 -6.77
C GLU A 205 7.96 1.67 -8.08
N VAL A 206 8.22 2.34 -9.21
CA VAL A 206 7.85 1.82 -10.53
C VAL A 206 8.81 0.69 -10.90
N GLU A 207 8.39 -0.55 -10.70
CA GLU A 207 9.17 -1.73 -11.10
C GLU A 207 9.31 -1.82 -12.63
N PRO A 208 10.38 -2.45 -13.15
CA PRO A 208 10.56 -2.68 -14.60
C PRO A 208 9.37 -3.35 -15.30
N THR A 209 8.62 -4.19 -14.58
CA THR A 209 7.41 -4.86 -15.08
C THR A 209 6.28 -3.86 -15.37
N MET A 210 6.17 -2.80 -14.57
CA MET A 210 5.17 -1.74 -14.75
C MET A 210 5.41 -0.97 -16.05
N TRP A 211 6.67 -0.74 -16.43
CA TRP A 211 7.02 -0.13 -17.71
C TRP A 211 6.59 -0.98 -18.89
N ILE A 212 6.76 -2.31 -18.80
CA ILE A 212 6.31 -3.23 -19.85
C ILE A 212 4.79 -3.15 -20.01
N VAL A 213 4.04 -3.14 -18.89
CA VAL A 213 2.58 -3.01 -18.92
C VAL A 213 2.14 -1.65 -19.47
N LEU A 214 2.76 -0.55 -19.02
CA LEU A 214 2.48 0.80 -19.52
C LEU A 214 2.72 0.91 -21.03
N LEU A 215 3.84 0.38 -21.50
CA LEU A 215 4.13 0.32 -22.94
C LEU A 215 3.10 -0.54 -23.65
N ALA A 216 2.77 -1.73 -23.15
CA ALA A 216 1.76 -2.58 -23.77
C ALA A 216 0.41 -1.86 -23.93
N VAL A 217 -0.05 -1.10 -22.92
CA VAL A 217 -1.27 -0.29 -23.02
C VAL A 217 -1.11 0.85 -24.03
N ALA A 218 0.00 1.58 -24.01
CA ALA A 218 0.22 2.69 -24.93
C ALA A 218 0.31 2.22 -26.40
N TRP A 219 0.95 1.08 -26.63
CA TRP A 219 1.01 0.42 -27.94
C TRP A 219 -0.34 -0.16 -28.36
N ALA A 220 -1.14 -0.68 -27.43
CA ALA A 220 -2.51 -1.11 -27.71
C ALA A 220 -3.39 0.07 -28.14
N ILE A 221 -3.24 1.25 -27.52
CA ILE A 221 -3.93 2.47 -27.96
C ILE A 221 -3.54 2.81 -29.40
N CYS A 222 -2.25 2.81 -29.74
CA CYS A 222 -1.80 2.98 -31.13
C CYS A 222 -2.41 1.95 -32.10
N GLY A 223 -2.46 0.68 -31.70
CA GLY A 223 -3.08 -0.37 -32.51
C GLY A 223 -4.58 -0.14 -32.74
N ILE A 224 -5.30 0.30 -31.70
CA ILE A 224 -6.72 0.65 -31.78
C ILE A 224 -6.93 1.86 -32.70
N LEU A 225 -6.08 2.89 -32.63
CA LEU A 225 -6.14 4.05 -33.53
C LEU A 225 -6.00 3.63 -35.00
N ASN A 226 -4.98 2.84 -35.33
CA ASN A 226 -4.78 2.34 -36.69
C ASN A 226 -5.96 1.47 -37.17
N LEU A 227 -6.62 0.77 -36.25
CA LEU A 227 -7.80 -0.05 -36.56
C LEU A 227 -9.04 0.82 -36.82
N LEU A 228 -9.25 1.88 -36.04
CA LEU A 228 -10.34 2.84 -36.26
C LEU A 228 -10.16 3.58 -37.58
N GLU A 229 -8.95 4.07 -37.87
CA GLU A 229 -8.62 4.72 -39.15
C GLU A 229 -8.89 3.79 -40.36
N ALA A 230 -8.65 2.49 -40.20
CA ALA A 230 -8.94 1.49 -41.24
C ALA A 230 -10.44 1.17 -41.40
N LEU A 231 -11.26 1.44 -40.38
CA LEU A 231 -12.71 1.13 -40.36
C LEU A 231 -13.58 2.35 -40.72
N ASP A 232 -13.17 3.55 -40.37
CA ASP A 232 -13.90 4.81 -40.59
C ASP A 232 -13.02 5.86 -41.30
N ALA A 233 -13.06 5.89 -42.63
CA ALA A 233 -12.19 6.73 -43.45
C ALA A 233 -12.57 8.24 -43.49
N ASP A 234 -13.61 8.66 -42.77
CA ASP A 234 -14.20 10.02 -42.88
C ASP A 234 -14.27 10.78 -41.53
N MET A 235 -13.69 10.23 -40.46
CA MET A 235 -13.66 10.86 -39.13
C MET A 235 -12.43 11.78 -38.98
N PRO A 236 -12.55 12.92 -38.27
CA PRO A 236 -11.40 13.78 -37.99
C PRO A 236 -10.47 13.14 -36.95
N GLU A 237 -9.15 13.18 -37.17
CA GLU A 237 -8.09 12.57 -36.32
C GLU A 237 -8.24 12.82 -34.80
N ARG A 238 -8.76 13.98 -34.39
CA ARG A 238 -8.97 14.32 -32.97
C ARG A 238 -10.06 13.47 -32.32
N GLN A 239 -11.08 13.09 -33.08
CA GLN A 239 -12.23 12.34 -32.58
C GLN A 239 -11.87 10.86 -32.41
N GLU A 240 -11.10 10.30 -33.35
CA GLU A 240 -10.55 8.93 -33.27
C GLU A 240 -9.67 8.74 -32.03
N LEU A 241 -8.80 9.73 -31.74
CA LEU A 241 -7.96 9.69 -30.55
C LEU A 241 -8.78 9.63 -29.25
N VAL A 242 -9.77 10.50 -29.13
CA VAL A 242 -10.67 10.54 -27.97
C VAL A 242 -11.45 9.23 -27.85
N GLU A 243 -11.93 8.68 -28.96
CA GLU A 243 -12.68 7.43 -28.98
C GLU A 243 -11.83 6.23 -28.55
N ALA A 244 -10.62 6.09 -29.08
CA ALA A 244 -9.68 5.05 -28.65
C ALA A 244 -9.35 5.14 -27.14
N PHE A 245 -9.11 6.36 -26.62
CA PHE A 245 -8.91 6.57 -25.19
C PHE A 245 -10.14 6.19 -24.37
N MET A 246 -11.34 6.52 -24.84
CA MET A 246 -12.59 6.16 -24.17
C MET A 246 -12.78 4.64 -24.12
N ILE A 247 -12.53 3.92 -25.23
CA ILE A 247 -12.63 2.46 -25.28
C ILE A 247 -11.67 1.83 -24.25
N VAL A 248 -10.39 2.24 -24.23
CA VAL A 248 -9.42 1.73 -23.27
C VAL A 248 -9.79 2.08 -21.83
N ALA A 249 -10.30 3.29 -21.58
CA ALA A 249 -10.75 3.71 -20.25
C ALA A 249 -11.93 2.86 -19.74
N TRP A 250 -12.90 2.53 -20.59
CA TRP A 250 -14.02 1.65 -20.25
C TRP A 250 -13.56 0.22 -19.95
N ILE A 251 -12.65 -0.32 -20.75
CA ILE A 251 -12.05 -1.64 -20.51
C ILE A 251 -11.33 -1.65 -19.15
N LEU A 252 -10.50 -0.63 -18.88
CA LEU A 252 -9.76 -0.53 -17.63
C LEU A 252 -10.70 -0.37 -16.42
N LEU A 253 -11.78 0.41 -16.56
CA LEU A 253 -12.80 0.55 -15.52
C LEU A 253 -13.48 -0.78 -15.22
N LEU A 254 -13.84 -1.55 -16.25
CA LEU A 254 -14.46 -2.86 -16.10
C LEU A 254 -13.51 -3.84 -15.39
N VAL A 255 -12.24 -3.86 -15.78
CA VAL A 255 -11.20 -4.66 -15.10
C VAL A 255 -11.07 -4.25 -13.64
N HIS A 256 -11.04 -2.94 -13.33
CA HIS A 256 -10.94 -2.45 -11.97
C HIS A 256 -12.15 -2.85 -11.12
N LEU A 257 -13.36 -2.78 -11.70
CA LEU A 257 -14.59 -3.22 -11.04
C LEU A 257 -14.56 -4.73 -10.77
N MET A 258 -14.10 -5.54 -11.73
CA MET A 258 -13.97 -6.99 -11.56
C MET A 258 -12.99 -7.33 -10.42
N VAL A 259 -11.84 -6.69 -10.39
CA VAL A 259 -10.85 -6.86 -9.30
C VAL A 259 -11.42 -6.43 -7.95
N PHE A 260 -12.15 -5.32 -7.91
CA PHE A 260 -12.83 -4.86 -6.70
C PHE A 260 -13.87 -5.87 -6.19
N LEU A 261 -14.70 -6.42 -7.08
CA LEU A 261 -15.68 -7.45 -6.76
C LEU A 261 -15.02 -8.75 -6.30
N PHE A 262 -13.90 -9.12 -6.93
CA PHE A 262 -13.10 -10.28 -6.52
C PHE A 262 -12.56 -10.11 -5.10
N PHE A 263 -11.89 -9.00 -4.78
CA PHE A 263 -11.40 -8.75 -3.43
C PHE A 263 -12.53 -8.69 -2.40
N ARG A 264 -13.66 -8.06 -2.75
CA ARG A 264 -14.84 -8.03 -1.89
C ARG A 264 -15.37 -9.44 -1.62
N SER A 265 -15.38 -10.31 -2.63
CA SER A 265 -15.79 -11.71 -2.49
C SER A 265 -14.84 -12.49 -1.59
N CYS A 266 -13.53 -12.30 -1.73
CA CYS A 266 -12.52 -12.91 -0.86
C CYS A 266 -12.68 -12.50 0.60
N VAL A 267 -12.92 -11.21 0.88
CA VAL A 267 -13.16 -10.72 2.24
C VAL A 267 -14.45 -11.31 2.81
N HIS A 268 -15.53 -11.36 2.03
CA HIS A 268 -16.78 -11.99 2.48
C HIS A 268 -16.62 -13.48 2.77
N TYR A 269 -15.85 -14.19 1.95
CA TYR A 269 -15.51 -15.59 2.20
C TYR A 269 -14.74 -15.77 3.51
N LEU A 270 -13.69 -14.97 3.73
CA LEU A 270 -12.92 -14.97 4.97
C LEU A 270 -13.80 -14.68 6.20
N LEU A 271 -14.71 -13.72 6.10
CA LEU A 271 -15.65 -13.39 7.18
C LEU A 271 -16.60 -14.55 7.48
N ARG A 272 -17.11 -15.24 6.46
CA ARG A 272 -17.97 -16.42 6.64
C ARG A 272 -17.23 -17.54 7.38
N VAL A 273 -15.97 -17.79 7.02
CA VAL A 273 -15.10 -18.75 7.72
C VAL A 273 -14.82 -18.32 9.17
N ALA A 274 -14.71 -17.02 9.43
CA ALA A 274 -14.54 -16.46 10.77
C ALA A 274 -15.82 -16.50 11.65
N ALA A 275 -16.88 -17.18 11.20
CA ALA A 275 -18.20 -17.28 11.87
C ALA A 275 -19.05 -15.99 11.84
N PHE A 276 -18.80 -15.09 10.88
CA PHE A 276 -19.73 -14.00 10.58
C PHE A 276 -21.03 -14.55 9.99
N ASN A 277 -22.16 -14.13 10.54
CA ASN A 277 -23.49 -14.46 10.03
C ASN A 277 -24.31 -13.18 9.90
N ASP A 278 -25.10 -13.07 8.83
CA ASP A 278 -26.02 -11.95 8.61
C ASP A 278 -27.15 -11.94 9.65
N ASP A 279 -27.49 -13.11 10.20
CA ASP A 279 -28.42 -13.24 11.32
C ASP A 279 -27.82 -12.70 12.62
N LYS A 280 -28.25 -11.50 13.03
CA LYS A 280 -27.78 -10.81 14.24
C LYS A 280 -27.85 -11.68 15.51
N LYS A 281 -28.88 -12.52 15.65
CA LYS A 281 -29.02 -13.42 16.83
C LYS A 281 -27.93 -14.50 16.86
N ILE A 282 -27.65 -15.11 15.71
CA ILE A 282 -26.61 -16.14 15.58
C ILE A 282 -25.23 -15.49 15.73
N LEU A 283 -25.03 -14.31 15.15
CA LEU A 283 -23.81 -13.53 15.30
C LEU A 283 -23.51 -13.19 16.78
N ILE A 284 -24.51 -12.72 17.54
CA ILE A 284 -24.34 -12.43 18.97
C ILE A 284 -24.00 -13.69 19.76
N LYS A 285 -24.67 -14.82 19.48
CA LYS A 285 -24.36 -16.10 20.12
C LYS A 285 -22.92 -16.53 19.85
N ASN A 286 -22.48 -16.42 18.60
CA ASN A 286 -21.10 -16.73 18.20
C ASN A 286 -20.10 -15.79 18.89
N LEU A 287 -20.39 -14.48 18.94
CA LEU A 287 -19.53 -13.49 19.60
C LEU A 287 -19.42 -13.73 21.11
N ASN A 288 -20.49 -14.15 21.78
CA ASN A 288 -20.45 -14.50 23.20
C ASN A 288 -19.57 -15.73 23.46
N ALA A 289 -19.72 -16.79 22.66
CA ALA A 289 -18.84 -17.97 22.76
C ALA A 289 -17.37 -17.59 22.52
N ILE A 290 -17.11 -16.72 21.55
CA ILE A 290 -15.77 -16.18 21.27
C ILE A 290 -15.23 -15.38 22.46
N ALA A 291 -16.05 -14.54 23.08
CA ALA A 291 -15.65 -13.72 24.22
C ALA A 291 -15.25 -14.58 25.43
N GLU A 292 -15.96 -15.69 25.67
CA GLU A 292 -15.61 -16.64 26.73
C GLU A 292 -14.29 -17.38 26.44
N GLU A 293 -14.08 -17.82 25.20
CA GLU A 293 -12.81 -18.43 24.78
C GLU A 293 -11.64 -17.45 24.90
N GLU A 294 -11.82 -16.21 24.44
CA GLU A 294 -10.81 -15.16 24.55
C GLU A 294 -10.50 -14.84 26.02
N ALA A 295 -11.51 -14.78 26.90
CA ALA A 295 -11.31 -14.53 28.33
C ALA A 295 -10.49 -15.64 29.01
N LYS A 296 -10.76 -16.90 28.68
CA LYS A 296 -9.99 -18.06 29.17
C LYS A 296 -8.55 -18.04 28.63
N ALA A 297 -8.38 -17.78 27.33
CA ALA A 297 -7.07 -17.68 26.71
C ALA A 297 -6.24 -16.53 27.29
N TRP A 298 -6.86 -15.39 27.58
CA TRP A 298 -6.22 -14.25 28.23
C TRP A 298 -5.74 -14.58 29.64
N GLN A 299 -6.59 -15.24 30.45
CA GLN A 299 -6.22 -15.68 31.80
C GLN A 299 -5.03 -16.65 31.78
N ASN A 300 -5.02 -17.61 30.86
CA ASN A 300 -3.95 -18.58 30.75
C ASN A 300 -2.65 -17.95 30.19
N GLU A 301 -2.74 -17.15 29.12
CA GLU A 301 -1.56 -16.52 28.51
C GLU A 301 -0.89 -15.47 29.40
N GLU A 302 -1.66 -14.68 30.17
CA GLU A 302 -1.08 -13.73 31.12
C GLU A 302 -0.47 -14.43 32.32
N ALA A 303 -1.13 -15.44 32.89
CA ALA A 303 -0.60 -16.15 34.05
C ALA A 303 0.67 -16.92 33.70
N ASP A 304 0.66 -17.73 32.64
CA ASP A 304 1.79 -18.58 32.30
C ASP A 304 3.00 -17.77 31.81
N LYS A 305 2.79 -16.74 30.98
CA LYS A 305 3.90 -15.89 30.52
C LYS A 305 4.40 -14.93 31.59
N ALA A 306 3.53 -14.39 32.45
CA ALA A 306 3.99 -13.55 33.56
C ALA A 306 4.75 -14.40 34.58
N LEU A 307 4.31 -15.63 34.86
CA LEU A 307 5.04 -16.57 35.71
C LEU A 307 6.36 -16.99 35.08
N GLU A 308 6.43 -17.24 33.77
CA GLU A 308 7.68 -17.57 33.06
C GLU A 308 8.66 -16.39 33.08
N ILE A 309 8.19 -15.16 32.86
CA ILE A 309 9.01 -13.94 32.95
C ILE A 309 9.47 -13.70 34.39
N MET A 310 8.58 -13.83 35.38
CA MET A 310 8.94 -13.68 36.80
C MET A 310 9.92 -14.77 37.26
N SER A 311 9.73 -16.01 36.81
CA SER A 311 10.62 -17.13 37.10
C SER A 311 12.00 -16.89 36.48
N ASN A 312 12.09 -16.47 35.22
CA ASN A 312 13.36 -16.14 34.59
C ASN A 312 14.07 -14.98 35.30
N ILE A 313 13.34 -13.93 35.68
CA ILE A 313 13.92 -12.80 36.43
C ILE A 313 14.41 -13.26 37.80
N GLN A 314 13.67 -14.11 38.49
CA GLN A 314 14.04 -14.63 39.80
C GLN A 314 15.26 -15.56 39.71
N GLU A 315 15.29 -16.48 38.75
CA GLU A 315 16.42 -17.38 38.49
C GLU A 315 17.69 -16.57 38.18
N HIS A 316 17.58 -15.51 37.37
CA HIS A 316 18.70 -14.63 37.10
C HIS A 316 19.19 -13.86 38.34
N HIS A 317 18.26 -13.50 39.25
CA HIS A 317 18.62 -12.85 40.51
C HIS A 317 19.34 -13.82 41.46
N GLU A 318 18.84 -15.06 41.56
CA GLU A 318 19.43 -16.12 42.39
C GLU A 318 20.83 -16.52 41.89
N GLU A 319 21.04 -16.62 40.58
CA GLU A 319 22.38 -16.83 39.99
C GLU A 319 23.35 -15.69 40.36
N PHE A 320 22.89 -14.45 40.32
CA PHE A 320 23.71 -13.28 40.64
C PHE A 320 24.10 -13.26 42.13
N GLU A 321 23.16 -13.57 43.03
CA GLU A 321 23.43 -13.71 44.46
C GLU A 321 24.39 -14.87 44.75
N TYR A 322 24.20 -16.02 44.10
CA TYR A 322 25.08 -17.17 44.25
C TYR A 322 26.53 -16.83 43.85
N GLN A 323 26.72 -16.12 42.73
CA GLN A 323 28.04 -15.66 42.29
C GLN A 323 28.66 -14.64 43.26
N ARG A 324 27.84 -13.80 43.91
CA ARG A 324 28.30 -12.84 44.92
C ARG A 324 28.79 -13.56 46.18
N VAL A 325 28.04 -14.53 46.68
CA VAL A 325 28.42 -15.34 47.85
C VAL A 325 29.68 -16.17 47.56
N GLN A 326 29.78 -16.78 46.38
CA GLN A 326 30.98 -17.49 45.93
C GLN A 326 32.22 -16.59 45.91
N ARG A 327 32.10 -15.36 45.38
CA ARG A 327 33.19 -14.37 45.40
C ARG A 327 33.59 -13.98 46.82
N GLN A 328 32.63 -13.72 47.70
CA GLN A 328 32.93 -13.42 49.11
C GLN A 328 33.61 -14.59 49.83
N ARG A 329 33.19 -15.83 49.58
CA ARG A 329 33.85 -17.02 50.15
C ARG A 329 35.28 -17.19 49.64
N LYS A 330 35.53 -16.98 48.35
CA LYS A 330 36.89 -17.02 47.77
C LYS A 330 37.78 -15.94 48.37
N LEU A 331 37.26 -14.73 48.55
CA LEU A 331 38.00 -13.62 49.18
C LEU A 331 38.32 -13.91 50.66
N LEU A 332 37.38 -14.48 51.40
CA LEU A 332 37.62 -14.90 52.79
C LEU A 332 38.67 -16.02 52.86
N GLN A 333 38.60 -17.02 51.99
CA GLN A 333 39.61 -18.09 51.94
C GLN A 333 41.00 -17.55 51.58
N GLN A 334 41.10 -16.59 50.65
CA GLN A 334 42.37 -15.96 50.30
C GLN A 334 42.92 -15.03 51.38
N GLY A 335 42.04 -14.41 52.18
CA GLY A 335 42.43 -13.56 53.31
C GLY A 335 42.89 -14.31 54.57
N PHE A 336 42.65 -15.62 54.66
CA PHE A 336 43.13 -16.48 55.76
C PHE A 336 44.49 -17.15 55.49
N TYR A 337 45.08 -16.95 54.30
CA TYR A 337 46.40 -17.49 53.91
C TYR A 337 47.53 -16.44 53.87
N HIS A 338 47.30 -15.27 54.46
CA HIS A 338 48.32 -14.28 54.79
C HIS A 338 48.26 -13.98 56.29
#